data_AF-A0AAD7T4B6-F1
#
_entry.id   AF-A0AAD7T4B6-F1
#
_cell.length_a   1.000
_cell.length_b   1.000
_cell.length_c   1.000
_cell.angle_alpha   90.00
_cell.angle_beta   90.00
_cell.angle_gamma   90.00
#
_symmetry.space_group_name_H-M   'P 1'
#
loop_
_entity.id
_entity.type
_entity.pdbx_description
1 polymer ?
#
loop_
_entity_poly.entity_id
_entity_poly.type
_entity_poly.pdbx_seq_one_letter_code
_entity_poly.pdbx_strand_id
1 'polypeptide(L)'
;MKAKHSWIEGPRHILFQLDCLKSQRKEVLDLVMPTVRRYVWHAQSEAILQTLLCSEDQKERIEGVERILAIRGEGDPATQLGASSVRTRRTPDTNCDASSIGDLISWSEGVSEPPLTCFLSTLEVKNFINTPMDMLNWPCHTQSIERVVKMVTEAFAKYFSQEKRD
;
A
#
# COMPACT_ATOMS: atom_id res chain seq x y z
N MET A 1 16.48 11.73 -7.82
CA MET A 1 15.53 11.83 -6.69
C MET A 1 16.01 10.89 -5.59
N LYS A 2 16.13 11.35 -4.34
CA LYS A 2 16.51 10.48 -3.23
C LYS A 2 15.31 9.61 -2.87
N ALA A 3 15.48 8.29 -2.78
CA ALA A 3 14.42 7.40 -2.38
C ALA A 3 13.92 7.82 -0.99
N LYS A 4 12.61 8.04 -0.85
CA LYS A 4 12.01 8.23 0.47
C LYS A 4 11.89 6.84 1.10
N HIS A 5 11.93 6.80 2.42
CA HIS A 5 11.97 5.53 3.12
C HIS A 5 10.73 5.28 3.96
N SER A 6 9.68 6.09 3.79
CA SER A 6 8.40 5.85 4.47
C SER A 6 7.64 4.72 3.80
N TRP A 7 6.96 3.90 4.58
CA TRP A 7 6.08 2.83 4.08
C TRP A 7 4.95 3.36 3.17
N ILE A 8 4.48 4.60 3.38
CA ILE A 8 3.46 5.25 2.52
C ILE A 8 4.00 5.63 1.13
N GLU A 9 5.30 5.52 0.88
CA GLU A 9 5.90 5.85 -0.42
C GLU A 9 6.02 4.61 -1.32
N GLY A 10 5.62 3.43 -0.83
CA GLY A 10 5.65 2.16 -1.55
C GLY A 10 5.05 2.24 -2.96
N PRO A 11 3.77 2.66 -3.12
CA PRO A 11 3.17 2.83 -4.44
C PRO A 11 3.93 3.78 -5.36
N ARG A 12 4.49 4.89 -4.84
CA ARG A 12 5.30 5.83 -5.65
C ARG A 12 6.57 5.18 -6.18
N HIS A 13 7.22 4.34 -5.37
CA HIS A 13 8.38 3.58 -5.83
C HIS A 13 8.03 2.56 -6.91
N ILE A 14 6.87 1.90 -6.81
CA ILE A 14 6.40 0.99 -7.87
C ILE A 14 6.15 1.76 -9.15
N LEU A 15 5.43 2.90 -9.09
CA LEU A 15 5.18 3.74 -10.27
C LEU A 15 6.49 4.18 -10.92
N PHE A 16 7.44 4.69 -10.12
CA PHE A 16 8.75 5.09 -10.61
C PHE A 16 9.53 3.93 -11.25
N GLN A 17 9.46 2.73 -10.67
CA GLN A 17 10.08 1.53 -11.23
C GLN A 17 9.45 1.15 -12.58
N LEU A 18 8.12 1.20 -12.69
CA LEU A 18 7.41 0.94 -13.94
C LEU A 18 7.76 1.98 -15.01
N ASP A 19 7.84 3.26 -14.65
CA ASP A 19 8.24 4.33 -15.56
C ASP A 19 9.67 4.15 -16.08
N CYS A 20 10.60 3.72 -15.22
CA CYS A 20 11.95 3.37 -15.64
C CYS A 20 11.94 2.20 -16.63
N LEU A 21 11.09 1.20 -16.41
CA LEU A 21 10.95 0.04 -17.30
C LEU A 21 10.33 0.41 -18.66
N LYS A 22 9.37 1.34 -18.71
CA LYS A 22 8.77 1.82 -19.98
C LYS A 22 9.80 2.34 -20.99
N SER A 23 10.92 2.87 -20.52
CA SER A 23 12.02 3.34 -21.38
C SER A 23 12.85 2.21 -22.00
N GLN A 24 12.68 0.98 -21.55
CA GLN A 24 13.46 -0.17 -22.00
C GLN A 24 12.90 -0.78 -23.29
N ARG A 25 13.75 -1.52 -24.01
CA ARG A 25 13.34 -2.25 -25.21
C ARG A 25 12.34 -3.37 -24.86
N LYS A 26 11.47 -3.69 -25.80
CA LYS A 26 10.42 -4.71 -25.64
C LYS A 26 10.97 -6.06 -25.18
N GLU A 27 12.12 -6.48 -25.70
CA GLU A 27 12.73 -7.76 -25.33
C GLU A 27 13.17 -7.81 -23.86
N VAL A 28 13.61 -6.66 -23.32
CA VAL A 28 13.99 -6.53 -21.90
C VAL A 28 12.74 -6.55 -21.02
N LEU A 29 11.70 -5.84 -21.45
CA LEU A 29 10.41 -5.83 -20.77
C LEU A 29 9.81 -7.24 -20.70
N ASP A 30 9.74 -7.95 -21.82
CA ASP A 30 9.17 -9.30 -21.90
C ASP A 30 9.92 -10.29 -20.96
N LEU A 31 11.23 -10.10 -20.77
CA LEU A 31 12.05 -10.91 -19.87
C LEU A 31 11.83 -10.57 -18.37
N VAL A 32 11.74 -9.28 -18.03
CA VAL A 32 11.77 -8.80 -16.64
C VAL A 32 10.38 -8.67 -16.02
N MET A 33 9.37 -8.35 -16.81
CA MET A 33 8.01 -8.07 -16.33
C MET A 33 7.35 -9.22 -15.54
N PRO A 34 7.54 -10.51 -15.89
CA PRO A 34 7.02 -11.62 -15.06
C PRO A 34 7.56 -11.60 -13.64
N THR A 35 8.81 -11.18 -13.44
CA THR A 35 9.44 -11.03 -12.13
C THR A 35 8.88 -9.79 -11.43
N VAL A 36 8.86 -8.64 -12.10
CA VAL A 36 8.35 -7.38 -11.53
C VAL A 36 6.94 -7.55 -10.98
N ARG A 37 6.03 -8.15 -11.76
CA ARG A 37 4.63 -8.40 -11.34
C ARG A 37 4.48 -9.27 -10.09
N ARG A 38 5.49 -10.08 -9.73
CA ARG A 38 5.47 -10.85 -8.48
C ARG A 38 5.90 -10.03 -7.26
N TYR A 39 6.57 -8.89 -7.47
CA TYR A 39 7.17 -8.06 -6.41
C TYR A 39 6.45 -6.73 -6.17
N VAL A 40 5.36 -6.44 -6.87
CA VAL A 40 4.53 -5.22 -6.70
C VAL A 40 3.61 -5.26 -5.46
N TRP A 41 4.14 -5.75 -4.34
CA TRP A 41 3.43 -5.90 -3.06
C TRP A 41 2.86 -4.60 -2.51
N HIS A 42 3.48 -3.48 -2.84
CA HIS A 42 3.04 -2.14 -2.45
C HIS A 42 2.01 -1.54 -3.42
N ALA A 43 1.65 -2.21 -4.51
CA ALA A 43 0.60 -1.75 -5.43
C ALA A 43 -0.81 -2.20 -5.02
N GLN A 44 -1.00 -2.83 -3.85
CA GLN A 44 -2.33 -3.21 -3.37
C GLN A 44 -3.21 -1.97 -3.12
N SER A 45 -4.53 -2.11 -3.30
CA SER A 45 -5.51 -1.03 -3.12
C SER A 45 -5.36 -0.30 -1.79
N GLU A 46 -5.21 -1.04 -0.68
CA GLU A 46 -5.00 -0.46 0.66
C GLU A 46 -3.74 0.41 0.75
N ALA A 47 -2.64 0.00 0.10
CA ALA A 47 -1.40 0.77 0.10
C ALA A 47 -1.52 2.01 -0.79
N ILE A 48 -2.13 1.88 -1.96
CA ILE A 48 -2.41 2.99 -2.87
C ILE A 48 -3.28 4.04 -2.18
N LEU A 49 -4.41 3.63 -1.60
CA LEU A 49 -5.33 4.54 -0.92
C LEU A 49 -4.66 5.24 0.25
N GLN A 50 -3.84 4.54 1.03
CA GLN A 50 -3.07 5.16 2.10
C GLN A 50 -2.11 6.24 1.58
N THR A 51 -1.38 5.96 0.50
CA THR A 51 -0.48 6.94 -0.13
C THR A 51 -1.23 8.16 -0.66
N LEU A 52 -2.42 7.95 -1.25
CA LEU A 52 -3.28 9.02 -1.75
C LEU A 52 -3.77 9.90 -0.59
N LEU A 53 -4.27 9.32 0.50
CA LEU A 53 -4.78 10.07 1.66
C LEU A 53 -3.69 10.87 2.39
N CYS A 54 -2.46 10.35 2.45
CA CYS A 54 -1.31 11.04 3.05
C CYS A 54 -0.64 12.04 2.09
N SER A 55 -1.13 12.21 0.86
CA SER A 55 -0.50 13.08 -0.12
C SER A 55 -0.67 14.56 0.23
N GLU A 56 0.36 15.36 -0.04
CA GLU A 56 0.25 16.82 -0.02
C GLU A 56 -0.61 17.35 -1.20
N ASP A 57 -0.71 16.59 -2.29
CA ASP A 57 -1.57 16.95 -3.43
C ASP A 57 -3.04 16.66 -3.12
N GLN A 58 -3.84 17.74 -3.07
CA GLN A 58 -5.28 17.64 -2.84
C GLN A 58 -6.00 16.78 -3.89
N LYS A 59 -5.54 16.77 -5.15
CA LYS A 59 -6.16 15.96 -6.21
C LYS A 59 -5.99 14.47 -5.94
N GLU A 60 -4.81 14.06 -5.49
CA GLU A 60 -4.57 12.68 -5.07
C GLU A 60 -5.44 12.30 -3.87
N ARG A 61 -5.62 13.21 -2.90
CA ARG A 61 -6.51 12.97 -1.75
C ARG A 61 -7.98 12.85 -2.16
N ILE A 62 -8.44 13.69 -3.09
CA ILE A 62 -9.80 13.58 -3.66
C ILE A 62 -10.00 12.20 -4.28
N GLU A 63 -9.07 11.76 -5.13
CA GLU A 63 -9.15 10.42 -5.72
C GLU A 63 -9.18 9.34 -4.63
N GLY A 64 -8.28 9.38 -3.65
CA GLY A 64 -8.25 8.40 -2.56
C GLY A 64 -9.57 8.32 -1.80
N VAL A 65 -10.18 9.47 -1.48
CA VAL A 65 -11.48 9.53 -0.80
C VAL A 65 -12.59 8.98 -1.69
N GLU A 66 -12.67 9.39 -2.97
CA GLU A 66 -13.69 8.91 -3.91
C GLU A 66 -13.66 7.38 -4.07
N ARG A 67 -12.46 6.79 -4.13
CA ARG A 67 -12.29 5.34 -4.20
C ARG A 67 -12.76 4.65 -2.92
N ILE A 68 -12.49 5.21 -1.74
CA ILE A 68 -13.01 4.65 -0.47
C ILE A 68 -14.53 4.74 -0.43
N LEU A 69 -15.13 5.85 -0.86
CA LEU A 69 -16.59 5.98 -0.95
C LEU A 69 -17.19 4.92 -1.87
N ALA A 70 -16.56 4.67 -3.03
CA ALA A 70 -16.99 3.61 -3.94
C ALA A 70 -16.88 2.21 -3.32
N ILE A 71 -15.84 1.93 -2.52
CA ILE A 71 -15.67 0.67 -1.79
C ILE A 71 -16.75 0.50 -0.71
N ARG A 72 -17.09 1.56 0.01
CA ARG A 72 -18.09 1.53 1.09
C ARG A 72 -19.52 1.46 0.57
N GLY A 73 -19.78 2.00 -0.62
CA GLY A 73 -21.12 2.08 -1.20
C GLY A 73 -22.05 2.99 -0.41
N GLU A 74 -23.36 2.79 -0.58
CA GLU A 74 -24.39 3.61 0.06
C GLU A 74 -24.46 3.39 1.58
N GLY A 75 -24.62 4.48 2.33
CA GLY A 75 -24.77 4.46 3.78
C GLY A 75 -24.85 5.86 4.37
N ASP A 76 -25.22 5.96 5.65
CA ASP A 76 -25.22 7.23 6.38
C ASP A 76 -23.77 7.71 6.62
N PRO A 77 -23.33 8.86 6.08
CA PRO A 77 -21.96 9.31 6.21
C PRO A 77 -21.47 9.47 7.65
N ALA A 78 -22.35 9.76 8.59
CA ALA A 78 -21.99 10.00 9.98
C ALA A 78 -21.74 8.71 10.77
N THR A 79 -22.33 7.59 10.35
CA THR A 79 -22.32 6.32 11.10
C THR A 79 -21.71 5.15 10.33
N GLN A 80 -21.64 5.23 8.99
CA GLN A 80 -21.06 4.20 8.13
C GLN A 80 -19.54 4.10 8.37
N LEU A 81 -19.14 2.94 8.88
CA LEU A 81 -17.74 2.54 9.02
C LEU A 81 -17.31 1.64 7.85
N GLY A 82 -16.01 1.41 7.75
CA GLY A 82 -15.45 0.51 6.74
C GLY A 82 -15.52 -0.97 7.15
N ALA A 83 -15.41 -1.85 6.15
CA ALA A 83 -15.39 -3.29 6.39
C ALA A 83 -14.10 -3.70 7.12
N SER A 84 -14.21 -4.27 8.31
CA SER A 84 -13.08 -4.72 9.15
C SER A 84 -12.89 -6.25 9.17
N SER A 85 -13.57 -6.97 8.27
CA SER A 85 -13.43 -8.42 8.13
C SER A 85 -12.00 -8.81 7.76
N VAL A 86 -11.61 -10.05 8.08
CA VAL A 86 -10.31 -10.59 7.67
C VAL A 86 -10.26 -10.68 6.14
N ARG A 87 -9.20 -10.11 5.54
CA ARG A 87 -9.01 -10.05 4.09
C ARG A 87 -7.78 -10.85 3.69
N THR A 88 -7.90 -11.63 2.61
CA THR A 88 -6.73 -12.32 2.05
C THR A 88 -5.93 -11.33 1.21
N ARG A 89 -4.64 -11.19 1.50
CA ARG A 89 -3.75 -10.36 0.69
C ARG A 89 -3.56 -11.00 -0.68
N ARG A 90 -3.90 -10.26 -1.74
CA ARG A 90 -3.65 -10.65 -3.13
C ARG A 90 -2.71 -9.64 -3.77
N THR A 91 -1.69 -10.13 -4.47
CA THR A 91 -0.86 -9.27 -5.33
C THR A 91 -1.71 -8.88 -6.53
N PRO A 92 -1.93 -7.58 -6.78
CA PRO A 92 -2.75 -7.14 -7.89
C PRO A 92 -1.99 -7.26 -9.21
N ASP A 93 -2.72 -7.44 -10.30
CA ASP A 93 -2.17 -7.23 -11.64
C ASP A 93 -1.94 -5.73 -11.85
N THR A 94 -0.67 -5.36 -12.04
CA THR A 94 -0.29 -3.95 -12.22
C THR A 94 -0.40 -3.51 -13.67
N ASN A 95 -0.99 -2.34 -13.87
CA ASN A 95 -1.00 -1.63 -15.12
C ASN A 95 0.40 -1.09 -15.43
N CYS A 96 1.02 -1.63 -16.48
CA CYS A 96 2.39 -1.27 -16.87
C CYS A 96 2.46 0.13 -17.47
N ASP A 97 1.33 0.66 -17.95
CA ASP A 97 1.20 1.97 -18.59
C ASP A 97 0.75 3.07 -17.61
N ALA A 98 0.56 2.73 -16.32
CA ALA A 98 0.11 3.65 -15.28
C ALA A 98 0.97 4.92 -15.24
N SER A 99 0.35 6.09 -15.34
CA SER A 99 1.02 7.41 -15.22
C SER A 99 0.75 8.08 -13.88
N SER A 100 -0.18 7.53 -13.10
CA SER A 100 -0.53 7.97 -11.75
C SER A 100 -0.58 6.78 -10.79
N ILE A 101 -0.60 7.06 -9.50
CA ILE A 101 -0.73 6.02 -8.46
C ILE A 101 -2.10 5.34 -8.55
N GLY A 102 -3.15 6.13 -8.83
CA GLY A 102 -4.51 5.64 -9.02
C GLY A 102 -4.64 4.64 -10.16
N ASP A 103 -3.79 4.76 -11.19
CA ASP A 103 -3.82 3.89 -12.37
C ASP A 103 -3.01 2.59 -12.21
N LEU A 104 -2.32 2.37 -11.08
CA LEU A 104 -1.42 1.23 -10.89
C LEU A 104 -2.11 -0.13 -10.96
N ILE A 105 -3.41 -0.21 -10.63
CA ILE A 105 -4.17 -1.46 -10.57
C ILE A 105 -5.56 -1.31 -11.19
N SER A 106 -6.18 -2.45 -11.53
CA SER A 106 -7.63 -2.48 -11.75
C SER A 106 -8.37 -2.31 -10.44
N TRP A 107 -9.44 -1.51 -10.46
CA TRP A 107 -10.31 -1.26 -9.31
C TRP A 107 -11.61 -2.08 -9.33
N SER A 108 -11.75 -3.00 -10.28
CA SER A 108 -13.00 -3.75 -10.51
C SER A 108 -13.25 -4.87 -9.51
N GLU A 109 -12.19 -5.49 -8.96
CA GLU A 109 -12.32 -6.66 -8.10
C GLU A 109 -11.21 -6.69 -7.04
N GLY A 110 -11.52 -7.22 -5.85
CA GLY A 110 -10.52 -7.49 -4.82
C GLY A 110 -9.91 -6.23 -4.20
N VAL A 111 -10.61 -5.11 -4.29
CA VAL A 111 -10.21 -3.85 -3.66
C VAL A 111 -10.74 -3.73 -2.24
N SER A 112 -9.92 -3.19 -1.35
CA SER A 112 -10.30 -2.87 0.03
C SER A 112 -9.69 -1.55 0.45
N GLU A 113 -10.37 -0.87 1.38
CA GLU A 113 -9.83 0.34 1.99
C GLU A 113 -8.76 0.00 3.05
N PRO A 114 -7.83 0.93 3.35
CA PRO A 114 -6.81 0.70 4.37
C PRO A 114 -7.45 0.31 5.72
N PRO A 115 -6.89 -0.65 6.48
CA PRO A 115 -7.40 -0.99 7.82
C PRO A 115 -7.51 0.21 8.76
N LEU A 116 -6.64 1.22 8.56
CA LEU A 116 -6.62 2.46 9.33
C LEU A 116 -7.83 3.36 9.07
N THR A 117 -8.50 3.23 7.91
CA THR A 117 -9.72 3.99 7.61
C THR A 117 -10.98 3.24 8.01
N CYS A 118 -10.92 1.92 8.19
CA CYS A 118 -12.09 1.09 8.52
C CYS A 118 -12.83 1.54 9.80
N PHE A 119 -12.11 2.13 10.76
CA PHE A 119 -12.68 2.62 12.03
C PHE A 119 -13.11 4.08 12.00
N LEU A 120 -12.98 4.74 10.85
CA LEU A 120 -13.41 6.11 10.62
C LEU A 120 -14.75 6.11 9.88
N SER A 121 -15.65 7.00 10.31
CA SER A 121 -16.87 7.30 9.59
C SER A 121 -16.56 7.85 8.19
N THR A 122 -17.51 7.69 7.28
CA THR A 122 -17.38 8.23 5.93
C THR A 122 -17.20 9.76 5.95
N LEU A 123 -17.79 10.45 6.93
CA LEU A 123 -17.58 11.88 7.16
C LEU A 123 -16.12 12.20 7.56
N GLU A 124 -15.54 11.42 8.47
CA GLU A 124 -14.14 11.58 8.88
C GLU A 124 -13.17 11.32 7.72
N VAL A 125 -13.43 10.30 6.90
CA VAL A 125 -12.62 10.03 5.69
C VAL A 125 -12.67 11.22 4.71
N LYS A 126 -13.83 11.85 4.53
CA LYS A 126 -13.96 13.04 3.67
C LYS A 126 -13.13 14.23 4.13
N ASN A 127 -12.86 14.35 5.43
CA ASN A 127 -11.99 15.42 5.94
C ASN A 127 -10.58 15.34 5.38
N PHE A 128 -10.12 14.15 4.94
CA PHE A 128 -8.81 14.00 4.35
C PHE A 128 -8.62 14.75 3.03
N ILE A 129 -9.70 15.15 2.34
CA ILE A 129 -9.59 16.04 1.17
C ILE A 129 -8.88 17.35 1.55
N ASN A 130 -9.22 17.92 2.70
CA ASN A 130 -8.71 19.23 3.12
C ASN A 130 -7.45 19.13 3.97
N THR A 131 -7.27 18.03 4.70
CA THR A 131 -6.13 17.83 5.60
C THR A 131 -5.56 16.44 5.37
N PRO A 132 -4.32 16.28 4.88
CA PRO A 132 -3.72 14.97 4.69
C PRO A 132 -3.82 14.10 5.94
N MET A 133 -4.00 12.79 5.73
CA MET A 133 -3.94 11.84 6.84
C MET A 133 -2.50 11.82 7.39
N ASP A 134 -2.35 12.27 8.64
CA ASP A 134 -1.05 12.23 9.31
C ASP A 134 -0.71 10.79 9.71
N MET A 135 0.51 10.37 9.38
CA MET A 135 1.00 9.02 9.66
C MET A 135 2.41 9.08 10.22
N LEU A 136 2.66 8.24 11.22
CA LEU A 136 4.01 8.03 11.72
C LEU A 136 4.91 7.58 10.56
N ASN A 137 6.05 8.25 10.44
CA ASN A 137 7.07 7.91 9.46
C ASN A 137 7.77 6.63 9.90
N TRP A 138 7.19 5.47 9.59
CA TRP A 138 7.85 4.19 9.77
C TRP A 138 8.81 3.93 8.61
N PRO A 139 10.12 3.88 8.88
CA PRO A 139 11.10 3.63 7.84
C PRO A 139 10.99 2.18 7.34
N CYS A 140 10.62 2.01 6.08
CA CYS A 140 10.61 0.74 5.36
C CYS A 140 11.93 0.59 4.59
N HIS A 141 12.90 -0.06 5.20
CA HIS A 141 14.17 -0.44 4.59
C HIS A 141 14.44 -1.93 4.78
N THR A 142 14.98 -2.59 3.74
CA THR A 142 15.42 -3.98 3.83
C THR A 142 16.37 -4.22 5.00
N GLN A 143 17.34 -3.33 5.22
CA GLN A 143 18.27 -3.44 6.36
C GLN A 143 17.57 -3.35 7.73
N SER A 144 16.53 -2.52 7.86
CA SER A 144 15.76 -2.43 9.10
C SER A 144 14.96 -3.71 9.34
N ILE A 145 14.36 -4.27 8.28
CA ILE A 145 13.65 -5.55 8.34
C ILE A 145 14.61 -6.67 8.73
N GLU A 146 15.77 -6.77 8.07
CA GLU A 146 16.81 -7.77 8.38
C GLU A 146 17.27 -7.67 9.84
N ARG A 147 17.48 -6.44 10.35
CA ARG A 147 17.82 -6.22 11.77
C ARG A 147 16.70 -6.67 12.71
N VAL A 148 15.44 -6.36 12.40
CA VAL A 148 14.29 -6.78 13.21
C VAL A 148 14.16 -8.31 13.22
N VAL A 149 14.23 -8.95 12.04
CA VAL A 149 14.19 -10.42 11.92
C VAL A 149 15.33 -11.05 12.72
N LYS A 150 16.54 -10.51 12.62
CA LYS A 150 17.69 -10.97 13.41
C LYS A 150 17.45 -10.83 14.91
N MET A 151 17.03 -9.65 15.39
CA MET A 151 16.77 -9.41 16.82
C MET A 151 15.68 -10.34 17.37
N VAL A 152 14.59 -10.52 16.62
CA VAL A 152 13.52 -11.44 17.01
C VAL A 152 14.07 -12.87 17.05
N THR A 153 14.82 -13.30 16.04
CA THR A 153 15.43 -14.64 16.00
C THR A 153 16.37 -14.88 17.18
N GLU A 154 17.24 -13.92 17.50
CA GLU A 154 18.16 -13.99 18.64
C GLU A 154 17.42 -14.01 19.98
N ALA A 155 16.37 -13.20 20.13
CA ALA A 155 15.53 -13.20 21.33
C ALA A 155 14.82 -14.55 21.49
N PHE A 156 14.22 -15.08 20.43
CA PHE A 156 13.59 -16.39 20.44
C PHE A 156 14.59 -17.50 20.76
N ALA A 157 15.79 -17.48 20.18
CA ALA A 157 16.85 -18.46 20.48
C ALA A 157 17.28 -18.44 21.96
N LYS A 158 17.24 -17.27 22.61
CA LYS A 158 17.54 -17.14 24.04
C LYS A 158 16.45 -17.72 24.96
N TYR A 159 15.18 -17.71 24.54
CA TYR A 159 14.05 -18.21 25.33
C TYR A 159 13.62 -19.64 24.98
N PHE A 160 13.86 -20.08 23.75
CA PHE A 160 13.66 -21.46 23.27
C PHE A 160 14.98 -22.22 23.33
N SER A 161 15.43 -22.58 24.53
CA SER A 161 16.49 -23.59 24.69
C SER A 161 15.95 -24.97 24.32
N GLN A 162 16.83 -25.84 23.82
CA GLN A 162 16.55 -27.21 23.39
C GLN A 162 15.88 -28.07 24.49
N GLU A 163 15.96 -27.65 25.75
CA GLU A 163 15.44 -28.34 26.94
C GLU A 163 13.91 -28.28 27.12
N LYS A 164 13.17 -27.47 26.34
CA LYS A 164 11.70 -27.39 26.42
C LYS A 164 10.96 -28.09 25.27
N ARG A 165 11.68 -28.90 24.49
CA ARG A 165 11.12 -29.68 23.37
C ARG A 165 10.78 -31.12 23.72
N ASP A 166 11.13 -31.59 24.91
CA ASP A 166 10.79 -32.92 25.44
C ASP A 166 9.58 -32.86 26.38
#